data_AF-A0AAD4EDJ7-F1
#
_entry.id   AF-A0AAD4EDJ7-F1
#
_cell.length_a   1.000
_cell.length_b   1.000
_cell.length_c   1.000
_cell.angle_alpha   90.00
_cell.angle_beta   90.00
_cell.angle_gamma   90.00
#
_symmetry.space_group_name_H-M   'P 1'
#
loop_
_entity.id
_entity.type
_entity.pdbx_description
1 polymer ?
#
loop_
_entity_poly.entity_id
_entity_poly.type
_entity_poly.pdbx_seq_one_letter_code
_entity_poly.pdbx_strand_id
1 'polypeptide(L)'
;MVKFYGYIVAEEWLLQRGIEMGHPPPKTYSDLTDIIVMAAGDVRLETGVYRYTKLRDVQNHKGKTFWCIAFASSDPREGLPTSAPPESKSNALKEALQKTGPPRWFRGA
;
A
#
# COMPACT_ATOMS: atom_id res chain seq x y z
N MET A 1 -8.61 4.38 17.69
CA MET A 1 -8.81 4.00 16.27
C MET A 1 -7.50 4.26 15.54
N VAL A 2 -6.88 3.20 15.01
CA VAL A 2 -5.61 3.31 14.29
C VAL A 2 -5.85 4.01 12.95
N LYS A 3 -4.92 4.88 12.57
CA LYS A 3 -4.90 5.54 11.26
C LYS A 3 -3.58 5.26 10.58
N PHE A 4 -3.61 5.14 9.27
CA PHE A 4 -2.43 4.93 8.43
C PHE A 4 -2.28 6.08 7.43
N TYR A 5 -1.06 6.61 7.29
CA TYR A 5 -0.74 7.63 6.30
C TYR A 5 -0.07 6.97 5.10
N GLY A 6 -0.70 7.01 3.93
CA GLY A 6 -0.20 6.28 2.77
C GLY A 6 -0.97 6.52 1.48
N TYR A 7 -0.70 5.67 0.50
CA TYR A 7 -1.44 5.64 -0.75
C TYR A 7 -2.38 4.43 -0.78
N ILE A 8 -3.67 4.69 -1.04
CA ILE A 8 -4.60 3.62 -1.39
C ILE A 8 -4.24 3.08 -2.76
N VAL A 9 -4.16 1.76 -2.85
CA VAL A 9 -3.94 1.03 -4.09
C VAL A 9 -5.15 0.14 -4.33
N ALA A 10 -5.63 0.13 -5.57
CA ALA A 10 -6.74 -0.73 -5.97
C ALA A 10 -6.25 -2.19 -6.03
N GLU A 11 -7.12 -3.11 -5.62
CA GLU A 11 -6.85 -4.55 -5.68
C GLU A 11 -6.55 -4.98 -7.12
N GLU A 12 -7.36 -4.52 -8.07
CA GLU A 12 -7.25 -4.84 -9.48
C GLU A 12 -5.91 -4.33 -10.06
N TRP A 13 -5.44 -3.19 -9.58
CA TRP A 13 -4.14 -2.64 -9.99
C TRP A 13 -2.99 -3.50 -9.45
N LEU A 14 -3.04 -3.93 -8.19
CA LEU A 14 -2.01 -4.80 -7.61
C LEU A 14 -1.99 -6.16 -8.29
N LEU A 15 -3.16 -6.72 -8.60
CA LEU A 15 -3.26 -7.98 -9.32
C LEU A 15 -2.66 -7.88 -10.73
N GLN A 16 -3.04 -6.85 -11.49
CA GLN A 16 -2.49 -6.60 -12.82
C GLN A 16 -0.97 -6.39 -12.76
N ARG A 17 -0.50 -5.60 -11.80
CA ARG A 17 0.93 -5.34 -11.60
C ARG A 17 1.71 -6.61 -11.25
N GLY A 18 1.13 -7.48 -10.43
CA GLY A 18 1.73 -8.78 -10.10
C GLY A 18 1.92 -9.65 -11.35
N ILE A 19 0.92 -9.70 -12.23
CA ILE A 19 1.02 -10.43 -13.50
C ILE A 19 2.10 -9.84 -14.40
N GLU A 20 2.18 -8.51 -14.51
CA GLU A 20 3.25 -7.81 -15.26
C GLU A 20 4.65 -8.10 -14.70
N MET A 21 4.75 -8.31 -13.39
CA MET A 21 5.99 -8.66 -12.68
C MET A 21 6.33 -10.15 -12.75
N GLY A 22 5.52 -10.96 -13.46
CA GLY A 22 5.79 -12.38 -13.71
C GLY A 22 5.14 -13.35 -12.72
N HIS A 23 4.28 -12.86 -11.81
CA HIS A 23 3.50 -13.75 -10.96
C HIS A 23 2.42 -14.47 -11.79
N PRO A 24 2.18 -15.78 -11.55
CA PRO A 24 1.17 -16.52 -12.29
C PRO A 24 -0.24 -15.97 -11.99
N PRO A 25 -1.18 -15.99 -12.96
CA PRO A 25 -2.56 -15.59 -12.69
C PRO A 25 -3.20 -16.43 -11.56
N PRO A 26 -4.03 -15.83 -10.69
CA PRO A 26 -4.64 -16.53 -9.58
C PRO A 26 -5.63 -17.60 -10.06
N LYS A 27 -5.64 -18.75 -9.41
CA LYS A 27 -6.66 -19.81 -9.60
C LYS A 27 -7.62 -19.89 -8.43
N THR A 28 -7.18 -19.43 -7.26
CA THR A 28 -7.96 -19.39 -6.03
C THR A 28 -7.99 -17.98 -5.44
N TYR A 29 -8.90 -17.74 -4.49
CA TYR A 29 -8.92 -16.51 -3.71
C TYR A 29 -7.66 -16.33 -2.83
N SER A 30 -7.08 -17.44 -2.37
CA SER A 30 -5.80 -17.40 -1.64
C SER A 30 -4.69 -16.91 -2.55
N ASP A 31 -4.59 -17.46 -3.76
CA ASP A 31 -3.59 -17.03 -4.75
C ASP A 31 -3.73 -15.54 -5.06
N LEU A 32 -4.97 -15.05 -5.17
CA LEU A 32 -5.24 -13.63 -5.41
C LEU A 32 -4.67 -12.77 -4.28
N THR A 33 -4.88 -13.16 -3.02
CA THR A 33 -4.35 -12.44 -1.86
C THR A 33 -2.82 -12.47 -1.83
N ASP A 34 -2.22 -13.64 -2.11
CA ASP A 34 -0.77 -13.80 -2.16
C ASP A 34 -0.14 -12.92 -3.24
N ILE A 35 -0.72 -12.90 -4.44
CA ILE A 35 -0.25 -12.05 -5.56
C ILE A 35 -0.35 -10.57 -5.20
N ILE A 36 -1.44 -10.13 -4.57
CA ILE A 36 -1.59 -8.74 -4.13
C ILE A 36 -0.47 -8.35 -3.15
N VAL A 37 -0.20 -9.21 -2.16
CA VAL A 37 0.86 -8.96 -1.16
C VAL A 37 2.24 -8.94 -1.82
N MET A 38 2.51 -9.88 -2.72
CA MET A 38 3.78 -9.94 -3.46
C MET A 38 3.96 -8.72 -4.37
N ALA A 39 2.96 -8.38 -5.19
CA ALA A 39 2.99 -7.22 -6.07
C ALA A 39 3.19 -5.91 -5.31
N ALA A 40 2.53 -5.76 -4.15
CA ALA A 40 2.77 -4.62 -3.27
C ALA A 40 4.20 -4.59 -2.73
N GLY A 41 4.76 -5.76 -2.40
CA GLY A 41 6.17 -5.92 -2.03
C GLY A 41 7.13 -5.49 -3.14
N ASP A 42 6.89 -5.96 -4.36
CA ASP A 42 7.73 -5.68 -5.54
C ASP A 42 7.70 -4.20 -5.90
N VAL A 43 6.52 -3.56 -5.93
CA VAL A 43 6.39 -2.11 -6.16
C VAL A 43 7.13 -1.32 -5.08
N ARG A 44 7.05 -1.76 -3.81
CA ARG A 44 7.77 -1.13 -2.71
C ARG A 44 9.29 -1.31 -2.83
N LEU A 45 9.76 -2.43 -3.37
CA LEU A 45 11.19 -2.67 -3.63
C LEU A 45 11.68 -1.80 -4.80
N GLU A 46 10.96 -1.81 -5.92
CA GLU A 46 11.25 -1.02 -7.13
C GLU A 46 11.35 0.48 -6.82
N THR A 47 10.47 0.98 -5.96
CA THR A 47 10.43 2.40 -5.56
C THR A 47 11.35 2.74 -4.38
N GLY A 48 12.08 1.75 -3.84
CA GLY A 48 13.00 1.95 -2.72
C GLY A 48 12.32 2.27 -1.37
N VAL A 49 11.00 2.06 -1.26
CA VAL A 49 10.21 2.37 -0.05
C VAL A 49 9.98 1.18 0.89
N TYR A 50 10.41 -0.02 0.47
CA TYR A 50 10.12 -1.28 1.17
C TYR A 50 10.41 -1.25 2.66
N ARG A 51 11.57 -0.77 3.09
CA ARG A 51 12.00 -0.85 4.50
C ARG A 51 11.26 0.10 5.45
N TYR A 52 10.57 1.11 4.93
CA TYR A 52 9.91 2.14 5.75
C TYR A 52 8.42 2.29 5.42
N THR A 53 7.85 1.30 4.75
CA THR A 53 6.42 1.19 4.50
C THR A 53 5.88 -0.15 4.95
N LYS A 54 4.57 -0.25 5.17
CA LYS A 54 3.86 -1.52 5.36
C LYS A 54 2.59 -1.55 4.53
N LEU A 55 2.20 -2.73 4.07
CA LEU A 55 0.89 -2.95 3.47
C LEU A 55 -0.14 -3.13 4.60
N ARG A 56 -1.25 -2.40 4.52
CA ARG A 56 -2.32 -2.39 5.53
C ARG A 56 -3.68 -2.27 4.88
N ASP A 57 -4.67 -2.89 5.51
CA ASP A 57 -6.06 -2.67 5.19
C ASP A 57 -6.55 -1.37 5.83
N VAL A 58 -7.23 -0.55 5.02
CA VAL A 58 -7.83 0.71 5.45
C VAL A 58 -9.25 0.83 4.97
N GLN A 59 -10.09 1.53 5.73
CA GLN A 59 -11.47 1.79 5.38
C GLN A 59 -11.68 3.24 4.95
N ASN A 60 -12.55 3.41 3.95
CA ASN A 60 -13.14 4.72 3.67
C ASN A 60 -14.27 5.04 4.66
N HIS A 61 -14.84 6.25 4.55
CA HIS A 61 -15.97 6.69 5.40
C HIS A 61 -17.25 5.86 5.23
N LYS A 62 -17.34 5.03 4.18
CA LYS A 62 -18.46 4.12 3.92
C LYS A 62 -18.20 2.69 4.40
N GLY A 63 -17.08 2.43 5.08
CA GLY A 63 -16.69 1.10 5.56
C GLY A 63 -16.16 0.15 4.49
N LYS A 64 -15.92 0.62 3.25
CA LYS A 64 -15.27 -0.20 2.22
C LYS A 64 -13.77 -0.30 2.50
N THR A 65 -13.25 -1.52 2.53
CA THR A 65 -11.82 -1.83 2.73
C THR A 65 -11.03 -1.66 1.44
N PHE A 66 -9.79 -1.18 1.58
CA PHE A 66 -8.81 -1.01 0.52
C PHE A 66 -7.42 -1.34 1.05
N TRP A 67 -6.52 -1.70 0.14
CA TRP A 67 -5.09 -1.80 0.44
C TRP A 67 -4.44 -0.42 0.51
N CYS A 68 -3.54 -0.25 1.47
CA CYS A 68 -2.76 0.96 1.68
C CYS A 68 -1.28 0.62 1.85
N ILE A 69 -0.42 1.24 1.05
CA ILE A 69 1.01 1.27 1.30
C ILE A 69 1.28 2.44 2.25
N ALA A 70 1.40 2.12 3.54
CA ALA A 70 1.46 3.08 4.64
C ALA A 70 2.90 3.42 5.02
N PHE A 71 3.20 4.72 5.13
CA PHE A 71 4.47 5.27 5.62
C PHE A 71 4.45 5.61 7.11
N ALA A 72 3.27 5.89 7.68
CA ALA A 72 3.11 6.26 9.08
C ALA A 72 1.84 5.64 9.67
N SER A 73 1.81 5.49 10.99
CA SER A 73 0.65 5.03 11.76
C SER A 73 0.41 5.91 12.98
N SER A 74 -0.85 6.15 13.34
CA SER A 74 -1.17 6.79 14.62
C SER A 74 -0.93 5.89 15.84
N ASP A 75 -0.62 4.60 15.63
CA ASP A 75 -0.33 3.62 16.67
C ASP A 75 1.13 3.17 16.58
N PRO A 76 1.98 3.44 17.59
CA PRO A 76 3.39 3.07 17.57
C PRO A 76 3.62 1.55 17.52
N ARG A 77 2.63 0.73 17.90
CA ARG A 77 2.74 -0.74 17.85
C ARG A 77 2.77 -1.28 16.42
N GLU A 78 2.38 -0.46 15.44
CA GLU A 78 2.45 -0.82 14.03
C GLU A 78 3.88 -0.83 13.48
N GLY A 79 4.88 -0.37 14.24
CA GLY A 79 6.27 -0.32 13.79
C GLY A 79 6.45 0.57 12.56
N LEU A 80 5.62 1.59 12.45
CA LEU A 80 5.73 2.70 11.49
C LEU A 80 5.94 4.00 12.29
N PRO A 81 6.62 5.00 11.72
CA PRO A 81 6.66 6.35 12.29
C PRO A 81 5.27 6.89 12.60
N THR A 82 5.15 7.76 13.61
CA THR A 82 3.89 8.42 13.95
C THR A 82 3.65 9.71 13.17
N SER A 83 4.68 10.23 12.51
CA SER A 83 4.64 11.41 11.65
C SER A 83 4.76 11.05 10.17
N ALA A 84 4.16 11.88 9.31
CA ALA A 84 4.29 11.75 7.86
C ALA A 84 5.77 11.88 7.44
N PRO A 85 6.25 11.07 6.49
CA PRO A 85 7.60 11.19 5.96
C PRO A 85 7.77 12.49 5.16
N PRO A 86 9.01 12.97 4.95
CA PRO A 86 9.30 13.99 3.95
C PRO A 86 8.76 13.60 2.57
N GLU A 87 8.24 14.57 1.82
CA GLU A 87 7.58 14.33 0.52
C GLU A 87 8.48 13.57 -0.47
N SER A 88 9.78 13.88 -0.46
CA SER A 88 10.79 13.20 -1.29
C SER A 88 10.80 11.68 -1.14
N LYS A 89 10.46 11.14 0.03
CA LYS A 89 10.39 9.68 0.28
C LYS A 89 9.16 9.02 -0.34
N SER A 90 8.17 9.80 -0.74
CA SER A 90 6.91 9.29 -1.33
C SER A 90 6.82 9.49 -2.83
N ASN A 91 7.68 10.32 -3.44
CA ASN A 91 7.62 10.69 -4.86
C ASN A 91 7.75 9.49 -5.80
N ALA A 92 8.74 8.62 -5.60
CA ALA A 92 8.91 7.44 -6.44
C ALA A 92 7.68 6.52 -6.40
N LEU A 93 7.11 6.30 -5.22
CA LEU A 93 5.88 5.51 -5.07
C LEU A 93 4.67 6.24 -5.68
N LYS A 94 4.56 7.56 -5.53
CA LYS A 94 3.50 8.37 -6.13
C LYS A 94 3.50 8.24 -7.66
N GLU A 95 4.68 8.32 -8.27
CA GLU A 95 4.89 8.20 -9.70
C GLU A 95 4.55 6.78 -10.18
N ALA A 96 5.08 5.75 -9.51
CA ALA A 96 4.79 4.35 -9.85
C ALA A 96 3.28 4.02 -9.76
N LEU A 97 2.60 4.57 -8.76
CA LEU A 97 1.15 4.39 -8.56
C LEU A 97 0.29 5.39 -9.36
N GLN A 98 0.92 6.27 -10.17
CA GLN A 98 0.27 7.32 -10.97
C GLN A 98 -0.72 8.18 -10.16
N LYS A 99 -0.35 8.54 -8.92
CA LYS A 99 -1.20 9.33 -8.03
C LYS A 99 -1.01 10.83 -8.27
N THR A 100 -2.12 11.56 -8.30
CA THR A 100 -2.12 13.02 -8.54
C THR A 100 -1.77 13.84 -7.30
N GLY A 101 -1.94 13.28 -6.10
CA GLY A 101 -1.77 14.00 -4.83
C GLY A 101 -0.76 13.39 -3.84
N PRO A 102 -0.53 14.06 -2.70
CA PRO A 102 0.26 13.50 -1.61
C PRO A 102 -0.48 12.32 -0.93
N PRO A 103 0.22 11.50 -0.12
CA PRO A 103 -0.43 10.48 0.69
C PRO A 103 -1.42 11.11 1.68
N ARG A 104 -2.37 10.31 2.19
CA ARG A 104 -3.40 10.80 3.12
C ARG A 104 -3.58 9.84 4.29
N TRP A 105 -4.21 10.35 5.35
CA TRP A 105 -4.59 9.54 6.50
C TRP A 105 -5.90 8.78 6.22
N PHE A 106 -5.88 7.49 6.48
CA PHE A 106 -7.02 6.59 6.39
C PHE A 106 -7.24 5.86 7.72
N ARG A 107 -8.47 5.43 7.99
CA ARG A 107 -8.78 4.62 9.16
C ARG A 107 -8.34 3.18 8.88
N GLY A 108 -7.71 2.50 9.84
CA GLY A 108 -7.48 1.06 9.75
C GLY A 108 -8.82 0.31 9.65
N ALA A 109 -8.83 -0.80 8.91
CA ALA A 109 -10.00 -1.66 8.76
C ALA A 109 -10.32 -2.45 10.04
#